data_AF-A0A9N9DCV5-F1
#
_entry.id   AF-A0A9N9DCV5-F1
#
_cell.length_a   1.000
_cell.length_b   1.000
_cell.length_c   1.000
_cell.angle_alpha   90.00
_cell.angle_beta   90.00
_cell.angle_gamma   90.00
#
_symmetry.space_group_name_H-M   'P 1'
#
loop_
_entity.id
_entity.type
_entity.pdbx_description
1 polymer ?
#
loop_
_entity_poly.entity_id
_entity_poly.type
_entity_poly.pdbx_seq_one_letter_code
_entity_poly.pdbx_strand_id
1 'polypeptide(L)'
;VITQIENEVNAELRKVHDVDIIELELPRIKAEGKKRDKIFETIHNIFNAEIVDNKLFIKVEVHKKVVYSLDQQLPTWWNQIDYRPDVGGWNPKPALNQRVFPIINPCDLLYDNSGDCDNAINKVARVQPHCPTTEFVIVVVPATETPLPANSNPGTGSVAATPKTARPSRAPYLGHLSAGNIITAIQWYKIKWNRHLVLGCGANIVFNDILEVYT
;
A
#
# COMPACT_ATOMS: atom_id res chain seq x y z
N VAL A 1 12.33 7.14 23.42
CA VAL A 1 12.12 6.56 22.07
C VAL A 1 10.91 7.21 21.42
N ILE A 2 9.68 7.03 21.91
CA ILE A 2 8.48 7.64 21.32
C ILE A 2 8.57 9.16 21.20
N THR A 3 8.88 9.88 22.28
CA THR A 3 9.03 11.35 22.25
C THR A 3 10.13 11.85 21.31
N GLN A 4 11.16 11.03 21.07
CA GLN A 4 12.21 11.38 20.11
C GLN A 4 11.66 11.27 18.67
N ILE A 5 10.95 10.18 18.37
CA ILE A 5 10.30 9.97 17.07
C ILE A 5 9.24 11.06 16.83
N GLU A 6 8.46 11.46 17.84
CA GLU A 6 7.47 12.54 17.74
C GLU A 6 8.11 13.87 17.30
N ASN A 7 9.28 14.20 17.86
CA ASN A 7 9.99 15.42 17.50
C ASN A 7 10.54 15.37 16.06
N GLU A 8 11.05 14.21 15.64
CA GLU A 8 11.58 14.01 14.28
C GLU A 8 10.44 14.05 13.23
N VAL A 9 9.31 13.37 13.49
CA VAL A 9 8.11 13.41 12.63
C VAL A 9 7.58 14.84 12.48
N ASN A 10 7.41 15.56 13.59
CA ASN A 10 6.94 16.94 13.55
C ASN A 10 7.91 17.89 12.84
N ALA A 11 9.22 17.61 12.88
CA ALA A 11 10.21 18.40 12.17
C ALA A 11 10.13 18.18 10.66
N GLU A 12 9.95 16.94 10.19
CA GLU A 12 9.81 16.64 8.76
C GLU A 12 8.46 17.10 8.20
N LEU A 13 7.35 16.91 8.93
CA LEU A 13 6.03 17.44 8.54
C LEU A 13 6.02 18.97 8.35
N ARG A 14 6.92 19.70 9.03
CA ARG A 14 7.06 21.16 8.88
C ARG A 14 7.91 21.58 7.69
N LYS A 15 8.73 20.69 7.15
CA LYS A 15 9.62 20.96 6.01
C LYS A 15 8.97 20.59 4.68
N VAL A 16 7.97 19.71 4.72
CA VAL A 16 7.50 18.98 3.56
C VAL A 16 6.00 19.24 3.37
N HIS A 17 5.64 20.03 2.36
CA HIS A 17 4.25 20.34 2.05
C HIS A 17 3.64 19.50 0.91
N ASP A 18 4.46 18.82 0.10
CA ASP A 18 4.04 18.16 -1.16
C ASP A 18 4.55 16.70 -1.32
N VAL A 19 4.79 15.96 -0.23
CA VAL A 19 5.30 14.58 -0.34
C VAL A 19 4.28 13.58 0.18
N ASP A 20 3.96 12.62 -0.69
CA ASP A 20 3.04 11.50 -0.44
C ASP A 20 3.45 10.58 0.72
N ILE A 21 4.77 10.51 0.98
CA ILE A 21 5.41 9.62 1.94
C ILE A 21 6.52 10.33 2.72
N ILE A 22 6.44 10.34 4.05
CA ILE A 22 7.57 10.77 4.91
C ILE A 22 8.32 9.52 5.37
N GLU A 23 9.58 9.38 4.93
CA GLU A 23 10.50 8.33 5.38
C GLU A 23 11.39 8.85 6.52
N LEU A 24 11.45 8.12 7.62
CA LEU A 24 12.25 8.44 8.81
C LEU A 24 13.00 7.22 9.31
N GLU A 25 14.30 7.35 9.55
CA GLU A 25 15.08 6.32 10.24
C GLU A 25 14.67 6.26 11.71
N LEU A 26 14.20 5.10 12.19
CA LEU A 26 13.87 4.93 13.60
C LEU A 26 15.15 4.81 14.43
N PRO A 27 15.20 5.45 15.60
CA PRO A 27 16.30 5.26 16.54
C PRO A 27 16.40 3.79 16.93
N ARG A 28 17.64 3.28 17.08
CA ARG A 28 17.92 1.87 17.36
C ARG A 28 17.12 1.36 18.55
N ILE A 29 16.13 0.50 18.29
CA ILE A 29 15.30 -0.13 19.32
C ILE A 29 16.03 -1.37 19.83
N LYS A 30 16.53 -1.32 21.08
CA LYS A 30 17.26 -2.43 21.73
C LYS A 30 16.37 -3.60 22.15
N ALA A 31 15.05 -3.46 22.07
CA ALA A 31 14.11 -4.52 22.40
C ALA A 31 14.04 -5.57 21.28
N GLU A 32 13.87 -6.83 21.65
CA GLU A 32 13.77 -7.96 20.72
C GLU A 32 12.44 -8.71 20.90
N GLY A 33 12.06 -9.49 19.88
CA GLY A 33 10.84 -10.30 19.85
C GLY A 33 9.57 -9.49 20.20
N LYS A 34 8.70 -10.07 21.03
CA LYS A 34 7.40 -9.47 21.41
C LYS A 34 7.50 -8.06 22.00
N LYS A 35 8.62 -7.70 22.64
CA LYS A 35 8.80 -6.35 23.18
C LYS A 35 9.07 -5.34 22.05
N ARG A 36 9.81 -5.76 21.02
CA ARG A 36 10.01 -4.96 19.80
C ARG A 36 8.69 -4.75 19.08
N ASP A 37 7.92 -5.82 18.89
CA ASP A 37 6.64 -5.77 18.19
C ASP A 37 5.65 -4.81 18.89
N LYS A 38 5.58 -4.84 20.22
CA LYS A 38 4.77 -3.88 21.00
C LYS A 38 5.21 -2.43 20.83
N ILE A 39 6.52 -2.17 20.76
CA ILE A 39 7.03 -0.82 20.56
C ILE A 39 6.69 -0.34 19.14
N PHE A 40 6.87 -1.20 18.14
CA PHE A 40 6.48 -0.91 16.76
C PHE A 40 4.98 -0.67 16.63
N GLU A 41 4.14 -1.49 17.27
CA GLU A 41 2.69 -1.29 17.35
C GLU A 41 2.34 0.06 17.99
N THR A 42 3.09 0.47 19.02
CA THR A 42 2.86 1.77 19.67
C THR A 42 3.22 2.94 18.76
N ILE A 43 4.39 2.88 18.10
CA ILE A 43 4.84 3.90 17.15
C ILE A 43 3.84 4.00 15.99
N HIS A 44 3.45 2.85 15.46
CA HIS A 44 2.46 2.72 14.41
C HIS A 44 1.15 3.42 14.76
N ASN A 45 0.56 3.09 15.92
CA ASN A 45 -0.69 3.67 16.41
C ASN A 45 -0.63 5.20 16.62
N ILE A 46 0.54 5.74 16.98
CA ILE A 46 0.71 7.19 17.21
C ILE A 46 0.79 7.94 15.89
N PHE A 47 1.52 7.42 14.90
CA PHE A 47 1.85 8.15 13.67
C PHE A 47 1.05 7.73 12.45
N ASN A 48 0.25 6.66 12.53
CA ASN A 48 -0.39 6.06 11.36
C ASN A 48 0.60 5.77 10.23
N ALA A 49 1.65 5.02 10.57
CA ALA A 49 2.87 4.91 9.76
C ALA A 49 3.37 3.48 9.65
N GLU A 50 3.85 3.07 8.48
CA GLU A 50 4.43 1.75 8.26
C GLU A 50 5.86 1.68 8.81
N ILE A 51 6.24 0.54 9.42
CA ILE A 51 7.62 0.28 9.85
C ILE A 51 8.23 -0.87 9.04
N VAL A 52 9.32 -0.58 8.34
CA VAL A 52 10.04 -1.53 7.47
C VAL A 52 11.53 -1.38 7.70
N ASP A 53 12.23 -2.44 8.08
CA ASP A 53 13.69 -2.43 8.32
C ASP A 53 14.19 -1.28 9.21
N ASN A 54 13.42 -0.95 10.25
CA ASN A 54 13.63 0.21 11.15
C ASN A 54 13.45 1.59 10.50
N LYS A 55 12.83 1.70 9.34
CA LYS A 55 12.36 2.96 8.77
C LYS A 55 10.86 3.09 8.99
N LEU A 56 10.41 4.32 9.24
CA LEU A 56 9.02 4.72 9.41
C LEU A 56 8.54 5.44 8.14
N PHE A 57 7.39 5.05 7.60
CA PHE A 57 6.81 5.61 6.38
C PHE A 57 5.38 6.11 6.65
N ILE A 58 5.13 7.41 6.55
CA ILE A 58 3.79 8.01 6.74
C ILE A 58 3.17 8.28 5.36
N LYS A 59 2.03 7.67 5.02
CA LYS A 59 1.45 7.68 3.65
C LYS A 59 0.13 8.45 3.58
N VAL A 60 -0.14 9.26 2.54
CA VAL A 60 -1.30 10.19 2.60
C VAL A 60 -2.25 10.22 1.38
N GLU A 61 -1.81 10.31 0.12
CA GLU A 61 -2.74 10.74 -0.97
C GLU A 61 -3.31 9.62 -1.87
N VAL A 62 -2.47 8.80 -2.51
CA VAL A 62 -2.92 7.69 -3.39
C VAL A 62 -3.86 6.72 -2.65
N HIS A 63 -3.53 6.39 -1.40
CA HIS A 63 -4.26 5.45 -0.56
C HIS A 63 -5.72 5.88 -0.34
N LYS A 64 -5.93 7.19 -0.14
CA LYS A 64 -7.28 7.76 0.06
C LYS A 64 -8.12 7.63 -1.20
N LYS A 65 -7.56 7.94 -2.38
CA LYS A 65 -8.28 7.81 -3.64
C LYS A 65 -8.69 6.37 -3.91
N VAL A 66 -7.77 5.41 -3.70
CA VAL A 66 -8.07 3.99 -3.89
C VAL A 66 -9.15 3.50 -2.91
N VAL A 67 -9.06 3.83 -1.62
CA VAL A 67 -10.11 3.45 -0.64
C VAL A 67 -11.46 4.04 -0.99
N TYR A 68 -11.50 5.33 -1.34
CA TYR A 68 -12.75 5.98 -1.72
C TYR A 68 -13.40 5.31 -2.95
N SER A 69 -12.57 4.95 -3.94
CA SER A 69 -13.00 4.21 -5.12
C SER A 69 -13.55 2.82 -4.79
N LEU A 70 -12.91 2.12 -3.84
CA LEU A 70 -13.39 0.82 -3.36
C LEU A 70 -14.68 0.93 -2.54
N ASP A 71 -14.84 1.95 -1.70
CA ASP A 71 -16.07 2.19 -0.92
C ASP A 71 -17.31 2.35 -1.81
N GLN A 72 -17.16 3.03 -2.96
CA GLN A 72 -18.25 3.17 -3.91
C GLN A 72 -18.61 1.85 -4.60
N GLN A 73 -17.62 1.01 -4.88
CA GLN A 73 -17.79 -0.25 -5.60
C GLN A 73 -18.24 -1.41 -4.69
N LEU A 74 -17.83 -1.37 -3.42
CA LEU A 74 -18.02 -2.41 -2.42
C LEU A 74 -18.63 -1.84 -1.12
N PRO A 75 -19.87 -1.32 -1.16
CA PRO A 75 -20.45 -0.57 -0.04
C PRO A 75 -20.72 -1.40 1.22
N THR A 76 -20.71 -2.73 1.11
CA THR A 76 -20.89 -3.66 2.24
C THR A 76 -19.57 -4.18 2.80
N TRP A 77 -18.46 -3.90 2.12
CA TRP A 77 -17.13 -4.31 2.57
C TRP A 77 -16.61 -3.30 3.58
N TRP A 78 -15.75 -3.77 4.47
CA TRP A 78 -14.95 -2.88 5.30
C TRP A 78 -13.75 -2.46 4.46
N ASN A 79 -13.71 -1.24 3.92
CA ASN A 79 -12.52 -0.73 3.23
C ASN A 79 -11.81 0.29 4.13
N GLN A 80 -10.50 0.17 4.27
CA GLN A 80 -9.72 1.12 5.05
C GLN A 80 -8.28 1.26 4.54
N ILE A 81 -7.72 2.43 4.87
CA ILE A 81 -6.29 2.67 4.91
C ILE A 81 -5.84 2.19 6.29
N ASP A 82 -5.48 0.92 6.44
CA ASP A 82 -5.09 0.39 7.76
C ASP A 82 -3.97 -0.66 7.69
N TYR A 83 -2.78 -0.25 8.15
CA TYR A 83 -1.85 -1.00 9.01
C TYR A 83 -1.33 -2.37 8.52
N ARG A 84 -1.19 -2.57 7.19
CA ARG A 84 -0.82 -3.82 6.47
C ARG A 84 -2.10 -4.56 6.05
N PRO A 85 -2.73 -4.17 4.95
CA PRO A 85 -2.22 -3.42 3.78
C PRO A 85 -2.17 -1.92 3.94
N ASP A 86 -1.49 -1.24 3.01
CA ASP A 86 -1.65 0.21 2.90
C ASP A 86 -3.07 0.61 2.46
N VAL A 87 -3.75 -0.24 1.67
CA VAL A 87 -5.18 -0.18 1.35
C VAL A 87 -5.76 -1.59 1.34
N GLY A 88 -6.82 -1.83 2.12
CA GLY A 88 -7.48 -3.12 2.18
C GLY A 88 -9.00 -3.02 2.09
N GLY A 89 -9.60 -4.08 1.56
CA GLY A 89 -11.04 -4.30 1.55
C GLY A 89 -11.33 -5.70 2.10
N TRP A 90 -12.23 -5.79 3.08
CA TRP A 90 -12.52 -7.03 3.79
C TRP A 90 -14.00 -7.37 3.78
N ASN A 91 -14.27 -8.65 3.54
CA ASN A 91 -15.60 -9.22 3.65
C ASN A 91 -15.54 -10.67 4.18
N PRO A 92 -15.88 -10.92 5.46
CA PRO A 92 -16.45 -9.97 6.43
C PRO A 92 -15.38 -9.04 7.05
N LYS A 93 -15.82 -8.02 7.78
CA LYS A 93 -14.97 -7.12 8.57
C LYS A 93 -13.99 -7.89 9.48
N PRO A 94 -12.72 -7.47 9.61
CA PRO A 94 -11.74 -8.15 10.47
C PRO A 94 -12.11 -8.14 11.95
N ALA A 95 -11.61 -9.15 12.67
CA ALA A 95 -11.79 -9.27 14.11
C ALA A 95 -11.11 -8.09 14.85
N LEU A 96 -11.59 -7.77 16.05
CA LEU A 96 -11.10 -6.61 16.80
C LEU A 96 -9.60 -6.67 17.09
N ASN A 97 -9.06 -7.85 17.37
CA ASN A 97 -7.63 -8.06 17.63
C ASN A 97 -6.76 -7.85 16.39
N GLN A 98 -7.28 -8.15 15.19
CA GLN A 98 -6.62 -7.86 13.91
C GLN A 98 -6.64 -6.36 13.62
N ARG A 99 -7.72 -5.66 13.99
CA ARG A 99 -7.85 -4.20 13.82
C ARG A 99 -7.01 -3.38 14.81
N VAL A 100 -6.83 -3.87 16.03
CA VAL A 100 -6.15 -3.11 17.12
C VAL A 100 -4.67 -3.46 17.23
N PHE A 101 -4.28 -4.66 16.79
CA PHE A 101 -2.89 -5.12 16.84
C PHE A 101 -2.46 -5.83 15.54
N PRO A 102 -2.51 -5.14 14.39
CA PRO A 102 -2.25 -5.72 13.07
C PRO A 102 -0.80 -6.24 12.90
N ILE A 103 0.19 -5.69 13.61
CA ILE A 103 1.57 -6.23 13.56
C ILE A 103 1.66 -7.56 14.33
N ILE A 104 0.96 -7.67 15.45
CA ILE A 104 0.99 -8.83 16.34
C ILE A 104 0.04 -9.95 15.86
N ASN A 105 -1.09 -9.58 15.24
CA ASN A 105 -2.10 -10.50 14.73
C ASN A 105 -2.23 -10.35 13.20
N PRO A 106 -1.22 -10.76 12.42
CA PRO A 106 -1.22 -10.55 10.99
C PRO A 106 -2.33 -11.37 10.33
N CYS A 107 -3.36 -10.67 9.87
CA CYS A 107 -4.14 -11.05 8.71
C CYS A 107 -4.28 -9.80 7.82
N ASP A 108 -3.85 -9.97 6.56
CA ASP A 108 -4.22 -9.22 5.36
C ASP A 108 -3.19 -8.33 4.65
N LEU A 109 -3.55 -8.05 3.39
CA LEU A 109 -2.81 -7.64 2.17
C LEU A 109 -1.59 -6.73 2.37
N LEU A 110 -0.71 -6.58 1.37
CA LEU A 110 0.39 -5.59 1.42
C LEU A 110 0.64 -4.93 0.07
N TYR A 111 0.91 -3.62 0.15
CA TYR A 111 1.46 -2.77 -0.90
C TYR A 111 2.80 -2.21 -0.37
N ASP A 112 3.75 -1.89 -1.24
CA ASP A 112 5.03 -1.28 -0.87
C ASP A 112 5.47 -0.35 -2.01
N ASN A 113 5.83 0.88 -1.65
CA ASN A 113 6.36 1.89 -2.56
C ASN A 113 7.70 2.46 -2.08
N SER A 114 8.48 1.68 -1.34
CA SER A 114 9.91 1.81 -1.49
C SER A 114 10.23 1.52 -2.96
N GLY A 115 11.22 2.19 -3.57
CA GLY A 115 11.73 1.83 -4.91
C GLY A 115 12.27 0.38 -5.01
N ASP A 116 11.93 -0.47 -4.04
CA ASP A 116 12.29 -1.84 -3.82
C ASP A 116 11.03 -2.72 -3.94
N CYS A 117 10.60 -2.94 -5.19
CA CYS A 117 9.54 -3.89 -5.51
C CYS A 117 9.83 -5.30 -4.97
N ASP A 118 11.11 -5.65 -4.75
CA ASP A 118 11.50 -6.93 -4.18
C ASP A 118 11.13 -7.01 -2.68
N ASN A 119 11.17 -5.88 -1.96
CA ASN A 119 10.64 -5.77 -0.60
C ASN A 119 9.11 -5.99 -0.55
N ALA A 120 8.37 -5.40 -1.48
CA ALA A 120 6.94 -5.63 -1.66
C ALA A 120 6.61 -7.12 -1.83
N ILE A 121 7.39 -7.77 -2.69
CA ILE A 121 7.25 -9.20 -2.99
C ILE A 121 7.58 -10.04 -1.76
N ASN A 122 8.67 -9.73 -1.05
CA ASN A 122 9.06 -10.43 0.18
C ASN A 122 8.00 -10.30 1.29
N LYS A 123 7.35 -9.15 1.37
CA LYS A 123 6.21 -8.90 2.25
C LYS A 123 5.01 -9.79 1.89
N VAL A 124 4.62 -9.81 0.63
CA VAL A 124 3.55 -10.72 0.14
C VAL A 124 3.93 -12.17 0.45
N ALA A 125 5.18 -12.57 0.21
CA ALA A 125 5.69 -13.91 0.49
C ALA A 125 5.54 -14.31 1.96
N ARG A 126 5.73 -13.36 2.87
CA ARG A 126 5.62 -13.57 4.31
C ARG A 126 4.16 -13.69 4.78
N VAL A 127 3.25 -12.93 4.17
CA VAL A 127 1.84 -12.86 4.61
C VAL A 127 0.97 -13.94 3.95
N GLN A 128 1.23 -14.25 2.68
CA GLN A 128 0.41 -15.16 1.88
C GLN A 128 0.14 -16.53 2.54
N PRO A 129 1.09 -17.19 3.24
CA PRO A 129 0.79 -18.46 3.94
C PRO A 129 -0.27 -18.34 5.04
N HIS A 130 -0.43 -17.15 5.63
CA HIS A 130 -1.41 -16.86 6.67
C HIS A 130 -2.75 -16.33 6.10
N CYS A 131 -2.74 -15.93 4.82
CA CYS A 131 -3.84 -15.31 4.10
C CYS A 131 -4.04 -15.96 2.72
N PRO A 132 -4.34 -17.27 2.64
CA PRO A 132 -4.33 -18.01 1.38
C PRO A 132 -5.46 -17.61 0.42
N THR A 133 -6.57 -17.08 0.95
CA THR A 133 -7.73 -16.63 0.17
C THR A 133 -7.64 -15.17 -0.23
N THR A 134 -6.53 -14.51 0.10
CA THR A 134 -6.34 -13.08 -0.10
C THR A 134 -5.68 -12.82 -1.45
N GLU A 135 -6.27 -11.91 -2.22
CA GLU A 135 -5.69 -11.37 -3.45
C GLU A 135 -4.77 -10.21 -3.09
N PHE A 136 -3.61 -10.07 -3.72
CA PHE A 136 -2.63 -9.02 -3.43
C PHE A 136 -2.40 -8.12 -4.64
N VAL A 137 -2.26 -6.82 -4.38
CA VAL A 137 -2.03 -5.78 -5.38
C VAL A 137 -0.85 -4.92 -4.92
N ILE A 138 0.24 -4.99 -5.66
CA ILE A 138 1.44 -4.16 -5.49
C ILE A 138 1.34 -3.04 -6.51
N VAL A 139 1.35 -1.77 -6.11
CA VAL A 139 1.59 -0.69 -7.08
C VAL A 139 2.92 -0.01 -6.76
N VAL A 140 3.63 0.29 -7.82
CA VAL A 140 4.91 0.97 -7.80
C VAL A 140 4.70 2.28 -8.54
N VAL A 141 4.89 3.40 -7.85
CA VAL A 141 4.74 4.74 -8.40
C VAL A 141 6.12 5.39 -8.57
N PRO A 142 6.28 6.36 -9.50
CA PRO A 142 7.56 7.02 -9.69
C PRO A 142 7.96 7.82 -8.44
N ALA A 143 9.24 7.73 -8.05
CA ALA A 143 9.82 8.52 -6.96
C ALA A 143 10.21 9.96 -7.39
N THR A 144 10.03 10.29 -8.67
CA THR A 144 10.52 11.55 -9.25
C THR A 144 9.53 12.69 -9.03
N GLU A 145 10.06 13.86 -8.67
CA GLU A 145 9.34 15.14 -8.58
C GLU A 145 8.77 15.62 -9.93
N THR A 146 9.13 14.97 -11.05
CA THR A 146 8.63 15.37 -12.37
C THR A 146 7.19 14.89 -12.55
N PRO A 147 6.22 15.81 -12.75
CA PRO A 147 4.83 15.44 -12.96
C PRO A 147 4.68 14.51 -14.16
N LEU A 148 3.80 13.53 -14.03
CA LEU A 148 3.38 12.70 -15.14
C LEU A 148 2.58 13.54 -16.15
N PRO A 149 2.62 13.20 -17.45
CA PRO A 149 1.78 13.86 -18.44
C PRO A 149 0.30 13.68 -18.11
N ALA A 150 -0.45 14.79 -18.14
CA ALA A 150 -1.89 14.81 -17.92
C ALA A 150 -2.65 13.88 -18.87
N ASN A 151 -3.82 13.40 -18.43
CA ASN A 151 -4.67 12.54 -19.23
C ASN A 151 -5.14 13.26 -20.49
N SER A 152 -4.73 12.77 -21.67
CA SER A 152 -5.13 13.36 -22.95
C SER A 152 -6.60 13.13 -23.31
N ASN A 153 -7.29 12.23 -22.62
CA ASN A 153 -8.70 11.90 -22.87
C ASN A 153 -9.47 11.83 -21.53
N PRO A 154 -9.67 12.96 -20.84
CA PRO A 154 -10.42 12.99 -19.60
C PRO A 154 -11.89 12.60 -19.83
N GLY A 155 -12.51 11.95 -18.85
CA GLY A 155 -13.92 11.53 -18.91
C GLY A 155 -14.23 10.31 -19.80
N THR A 156 -13.23 9.74 -20.47
CA THR A 156 -13.40 8.48 -21.21
C THR A 156 -13.51 7.30 -20.24
N GLY A 157 -14.45 6.38 -20.50
CA GLY A 157 -14.58 5.15 -19.71
C GLY A 157 -13.29 4.35 -19.67
N SER A 158 -12.92 3.84 -18.49
CA SER A 158 -11.73 3.01 -18.35
C SER A 158 -11.97 1.61 -18.88
N VAL A 159 -10.92 0.98 -19.41
CA VAL A 159 -11.00 -0.41 -19.92
C VAL A 159 -9.98 -1.30 -19.22
N ALA A 160 -10.27 -2.61 -19.14
CA ALA A 160 -9.39 -3.54 -18.45
C ALA A 160 -7.95 -3.47 -19.01
N ALA A 161 -6.99 -3.45 -18.09
CA ALA A 161 -5.58 -3.52 -18.39
C ALA A 161 -5.21 -4.94 -18.79
N THR A 162 -4.26 -5.07 -19.72
CA THR A 162 -3.73 -6.38 -20.12
C THR A 162 -2.42 -6.67 -19.38
N PRO A 163 -2.23 -7.91 -18.90
CA PRO A 163 -1.01 -8.28 -18.23
C PRO A 163 0.17 -8.26 -19.21
N LYS A 164 1.36 -8.06 -18.64
CA LYS A 164 2.67 -8.12 -19.29
C LYS A 164 3.34 -9.42 -18.92
N THR A 165 4.12 -9.93 -19.87
CA THR A 165 4.92 -11.15 -19.70
C THR A 165 6.09 -10.96 -18.73
N ALA A 166 6.49 -9.71 -18.47
CA ALA A 166 7.57 -9.36 -17.56
C ALA A 166 7.23 -8.10 -16.76
N ARG A 167 7.82 -7.98 -15.58
CA ARG A 167 7.78 -6.78 -14.75
C ARG A 167 8.29 -5.57 -15.53
N PRO A 168 7.53 -4.47 -15.65
CA PRO A 168 8.01 -3.23 -16.22
C PRO A 168 9.25 -2.70 -15.48
N SER A 169 10.23 -2.18 -16.23
CA SER A 169 11.47 -1.64 -15.65
C SER A 169 11.34 -0.22 -15.08
N ARG A 170 10.21 0.46 -15.33
CA ARG A 170 9.97 1.84 -14.90
C ARG A 170 8.54 2.00 -14.40
N ALA A 171 8.41 2.65 -13.26
CA ALA A 171 7.14 3.10 -12.70
C ALA A 171 6.45 4.15 -13.61
N PRO A 172 5.12 4.32 -13.52
CA PRO A 172 4.21 3.54 -12.67
C PRO A 172 3.82 2.17 -13.26
N TYR A 173 3.78 1.15 -12.42
CA TYR A 173 3.31 -0.20 -12.76
C TYR A 173 2.72 -0.91 -11.56
N LEU A 174 2.02 -2.01 -11.83
CA LEU A 174 1.25 -2.80 -10.88
C LEU A 174 1.67 -4.27 -10.97
N GLY A 175 1.75 -4.97 -9.85
CA GLY A 175 1.79 -6.42 -9.73
C GLY A 175 0.51 -6.93 -9.08
N HIS A 176 -0.09 -7.97 -9.63
CA HIS A 176 -1.33 -8.57 -9.13
C HIS A 176 -1.13 -10.06 -8.90
N LEU A 177 -1.45 -10.51 -7.69
CA LEU A 177 -1.45 -11.91 -7.30
C LEU A 177 -2.87 -12.30 -6.90
N SER A 178 -3.54 -13.08 -7.75
CA SER A 178 -4.87 -13.60 -7.43
C SER A 178 -4.82 -14.51 -6.20
N ALA A 179 -5.94 -14.57 -5.47
CA ALA A 179 -6.09 -15.43 -4.31
C ALA A 179 -5.68 -16.88 -4.58
N GLY A 180 -4.97 -17.49 -3.63
CA GLY A 180 -4.52 -18.88 -3.71
C GLY A 180 -3.32 -19.16 -4.62
N ASN A 181 -2.84 -18.19 -5.40
CA ASN A 181 -1.66 -18.36 -6.26
C ASN A 181 -0.35 -18.09 -5.53
N ILE A 182 0.74 -18.67 -6.04
CA ILE A 182 2.11 -18.46 -5.53
C ILE A 182 2.75 -17.19 -6.11
N ILE A 183 3.74 -16.63 -5.41
CA ILE A 183 4.43 -15.38 -5.76
C ILE A 183 4.94 -15.34 -7.21
N THR A 184 5.45 -16.46 -7.73
CA THR A 184 5.96 -16.51 -9.12
C THR A 184 4.86 -16.34 -10.18
N ALA A 185 3.58 -16.38 -9.78
CA ALA A 185 2.43 -16.16 -10.64
C ALA A 185 1.95 -14.69 -10.65
N ILE A 186 2.68 -13.76 -10.01
CA ILE A 186 2.35 -12.33 -10.09
C ILE A 186 2.26 -11.89 -11.55
N GLN A 187 1.10 -11.34 -11.91
CA GLN A 187 0.86 -10.71 -13.20
C GLN A 187 1.22 -9.23 -13.14
N TRP A 188 1.99 -8.76 -14.11
CA TRP A 188 2.46 -7.38 -14.13
C TRP A 188 1.67 -6.53 -15.11
N TYR A 189 1.40 -5.28 -14.77
CA TYR A 189 0.60 -4.36 -15.56
C TYR A 189 1.30 -3.00 -15.64
N LYS A 190 1.28 -2.38 -16.82
CA LYS A 190 1.71 -0.98 -16.93
C LYS A 190 0.52 -0.08 -16.59
N ILE A 191 0.72 0.83 -15.64
CA ILE A 191 -0.29 1.82 -15.30
C ILE A 191 -0.34 2.88 -16.39
N LYS A 192 -1.54 3.15 -16.88
CA LYS A 192 -1.84 4.08 -17.98
C LYS A 192 -3.21 4.69 -17.74
N TRP A 193 -3.39 5.91 -18.23
CA TRP A 193 -4.68 6.58 -18.27
C TRP A 193 -5.77 5.71 -18.91
N ASN A 194 -6.98 5.83 -18.35
CA ASN A 194 -8.20 5.19 -18.81
C ASN A 194 -8.11 3.66 -18.84
N ARG A 195 -7.37 3.10 -17.87
CA ARG A 195 -7.27 1.65 -17.65
C ARG A 195 -7.62 1.30 -16.21
N HIS A 196 -7.99 0.05 -15.97
CA HIS A 196 -8.21 -0.47 -14.63
C HIS A 196 -7.75 -1.93 -14.52
N LEU A 197 -7.43 -2.37 -13.31
CA LEU A 197 -7.31 -3.78 -12.96
C LEU A 197 -8.66 -4.27 -12.42
N VAL A 198 -9.13 -5.42 -12.89
CA VAL A 198 -10.31 -6.10 -12.33
C VAL A 198 -9.84 -7.08 -11.25
N LEU A 199 -10.36 -6.92 -10.04
CA LEU A 199 -10.10 -7.78 -8.89
C LEU A 199 -11.00 -9.03 -8.90
N GLY A 200 -10.59 -10.07 -8.18
CA GLY A 200 -11.38 -11.30 -8.03
C GLY A 200 -12.75 -11.07 -7.39
N CYS A 201 -12.90 -9.99 -6.59
CA CYS A 201 -14.18 -9.57 -6.01
C CYS A 201 -15.07 -8.75 -6.97
N GLY A 202 -14.63 -8.51 -8.21
CA GLY A 202 -15.36 -7.73 -9.22
C GLY A 202 -15.17 -6.21 -9.12
N ALA A 203 -14.47 -5.72 -8.10
CA ALA A 203 -14.07 -4.32 -8.01
C ALA A 203 -12.93 -4.00 -8.96
N ASN A 204 -12.80 -2.72 -9.30
CA ASN A 204 -11.80 -2.19 -10.19
C ASN A 204 -10.84 -1.26 -9.44
N ILE A 205 -9.53 -1.50 -9.61
CA ILE A 205 -8.51 -0.50 -9.30
C ILE A 205 -8.35 0.39 -10.53
N VAL A 206 -8.98 1.56 -10.52
CA VAL A 206 -8.93 2.52 -11.62
C VAL A 206 -7.59 3.23 -11.61
N PHE A 207 -6.84 3.17 -12.70
CA PHE A 207 -5.48 3.71 -12.74
C PHE A 207 -5.46 5.25 -12.73
N ASN A 208 -6.56 5.90 -13.13
CA ASN A 208 -6.67 7.35 -13.03
C ASN A 208 -6.58 7.82 -11.57
N ASP A 209 -7.18 7.08 -10.63
CA ASP A 209 -7.16 7.39 -9.19
C ASP A 209 -5.73 7.43 -8.63
N ILE A 210 -4.81 6.68 -9.24
CA ILE A 210 -3.39 6.65 -8.89
C ILE A 210 -2.64 7.75 -9.63
N LEU A 211 -2.83 7.86 -10.94
CA LEU A 211 -2.06 8.76 -11.79
C LEU A 211 -2.36 10.24 -11.55
N GLU A 212 -3.60 10.60 -11.18
CA GLU A 212 -4.00 11.99 -10.90
C GLU A 212 -3.27 12.60 -9.70
N VAL A 213 -2.72 11.78 -8.80
CA VAL A 213 -1.89 12.27 -7.68
C VAL A 213 -0.54 12.79 -8.18
N TYR A 214 -0.10 12.32 -9.34
CA TYR A 214 1.23 12.62 -9.91
C TYR A 214 1.18 13.56 -11.11
N THR A 215 0.04 14.21 -11.40
CA THR A 215 -0.13 15.18 -12.50
C THR A 215 -0.31 16.59 -11.99
#